data_AF-A0A2S9G0K3-F1
#
_entry.id   AF-A0A2S9G0K3-F1
#
_cell.length_a   1.000
_cell.length_b   1.000
_cell.length_c   1.000
_cell.angle_alpha   90.00
_cell.angle_beta   90.00
_cell.angle_gamma   90.00
#
_symmetry.space_group_name_H-M   'P 1'
#
loop_
_entity.id
_entity.type
_entity.pdbx_description
1 polymer ?
#
loop_
_entity_poly.entity_id
_entity_poly.type
_entity_poly.pdbx_seq_one_letter_code
_entity_poly.pdbx_strand_id
1 'polypeptide(L)' 'AGGNWAINTGNGYFGGVQFDQNTWERSGGLRYAQRADLATREGQIAIAEVTRARQGWGAWPTCSGRIGAS' A
#
# COMPACT_ATOMS: atom_id res chain seq x y z
N ALA A 1 -2.54 4.52 -8.08
CA ALA A 1 -3.87 5.10 -7.80
C ALA A 1 -4.10 6.58 -8.20
N GLY A 2 -3.67 7.12 -9.35
CA GLY A 2 -4.13 8.47 -9.78
C GLY A 2 -3.85 9.70 -8.89
N GLY A 3 -3.33 9.55 -7.66
CA GLY A 3 -3.37 10.55 -6.59
C GLY A 3 -4.46 10.31 -5.52
N ASN A 4 -5.39 9.36 -5.73
CA ASN A 4 -6.44 9.01 -4.78
C ASN A 4 -5.97 7.92 -3.80
N TRP A 5 -5.73 8.31 -2.54
CA TRP A 5 -5.29 7.40 -1.48
C TRP A 5 -6.40 6.56 -0.88
N ALA A 6 -7.67 6.90 -1.12
CA ALA A 6 -8.84 6.16 -0.66
C ALA A 6 -9.43 5.28 -1.78
N ILE A 7 -8.67 5.00 -2.84
CA ILE A 7 -9.18 4.23 -3.97
C ILE A 7 -9.47 2.78 -3.55
N ASN A 8 -10.65 2.30 -3.94
CA ASN A 8 -11.06 0.92 -3.86
C ASN A 8 -11.96 0.63 -5.05
N THR A 9 -11.39 0.00 -6.09
CA THR A 9 -12.12 -0.32 -7.33
C THR A 9 -12.76 -1.70 -7.32
N GLY A 10 -12.70 -2.43 -6.20
CA GLY A 10 -13.14 -3.82 -6.13
C GLY A 10 -12.20 -4.82 -6.83
N ASN A 11 -10.99 -4.41 -7.20
CA ASN A 11 -10.00 -5.27 -7.87
C ASN A 11 -9.13 -6.11 -6.90
N GLY A 12 -9.45 -6.12 -5.60
CA GLY A 12 -8.68 -6.79 -4.56
C GLY A 12 -7.48 -6.00 -4.03
N TYR A 13 -7.26 -4.77 -4.52
CA TYR A 13 -6.20 -3.88 -4.06
C TYR A 13 -6.78 -2.57 -3.53
N PHE A 14 -6.11 -2.01 -2.53
CA PHE A 14 -6.60 -0.89 -1.74
C PHE A 14 -5.59 0.25 -1.67
N GLY A 15 -6.11 1.47 -1.74
CA GLY A 15 -5.36 2.68 -1.44
C GLY A 15 -4.37 3.14 -2.52
N GLY A 16 -3.65 4.21 -2.19
CA GLY A 16 -2.80 4.98 -3.10
C GLY A 16 -1.73 4.14 -3.81
N VAL A 17 -1.23 3.14 -3.09
CA VAL A 17 -0.12 2.27 -3.49
C VAL A 17 -0.58 0.85 -3.85
N GLN A 18 -1.90 0.63 -3.92
CA GLN A 18 -2.51 -0.64 -4.32
C GLN A 18 -2.00 -1.84 -3.51
N PHE A 19 -2.20 -1.83 -2.18
CA PHE A 19 -1.94 -3.00 -1.35
C PHE A 19 -3.00 -4.06 -1.55
N ASP A 20 -2.63 -5.34 -1.69
CA ASP A 20 -3.55 -6.41 -1.37
C ASP A 20 -3.71 -6.54 0.16
N GLN A 21 -4.82 -7.14 0.59
CA GLN A 21 -5.16 -7.24 2.01
C GLN A 21 -4.11 -8.03 2.82
N ASN A 22 -3.57 -9.11 2.25
CA ASN A 22 -2.64 -9.98 2.97
C ASN A 22 -1.28 -9.29 3.17
N THR A 23 -0.78 -8.54 2.20
CA THR A 23 0.43 -7.72 2.34
C THR A 23 0.22 -6.60 3.36
N TRP A 24 -0.93 -5.91 3.32
CA TRP A 24 -1.27 -4.87 4.30
C TRP A 24 -1.20 -5.40 5.73
N GLU A 25 -1.83 -6.54 5.99
CA GLU A 25 -1.84 -7.19 7.31
C GLU A 25 -0.44 -7.65 7.74
N ARG A 26 0.29 -8.36 6.87
CA ARG A 26 1.62 -8.89 7.17
C ARG A 26 2.66 -7.79 7.44
N SER A 27 2.51 -6.64 6.79
CA SER A 27 3.38 -5.48 7.01
C SER A 27 2.95 -4.63 8.21
N GLY A 28 1.87 -5.01 8.91
CA GLY A 28 1.42 -4.37 10.14
C GLY A 28 0.46 -3.21 9.94
N GLY A 29 -0.18 -3.10 8.77
CA GLY A 29 -1.08 -2.00 8.42
C GLY A 29 -2.36 -1.91 9.25
N LEU A 30 -2.75 -3.00 9.90
CA LEU A 30 -3.90 -3.03 10.83
C LEU A 30 -3.78 -2.03 12.00
N ARG A 31 -2.57 -1.55 12.31
CA ARG A 31 -2.37 -0.46 13.28
C ARG A 31 -2.93 0.89 12.83
N TYR A 32 -3.08 1.09 11.53
CA TYR A 32 -3.57 2.32 10.93
C TYR A 32 -5.03 2.19 10.51
N ALA A 33 -5.37 1.10 9.83
CA ALA A 33 -6.75 0.81 9.44
C ALA A 33 -6.91 -0.67 9.04
N GLN A 34 -8.15 -1.14 9.00
CA GLN A 34 -8.46 -2.52 8.56
C GLN A 34 -8.04 -2.80 7.11
N ARG A 35 -8.00 -1.77 6.26
CA ARG A 35 -7.55 -1.86 4.86
C ARG A 35 -6.74 -0.62 4.48
N ALA A 36 -5.91 -0.71 3.45
CA ALA A 36 -5.07 0.41 3.05
C ALA A 36 -5.87 1.64 2.57
N ASP A 37 -7.00 1.47 1.86
CA ASP A 37 -7.88 2.56 1.40
C ASP A 37 -8.49 3.38 2.55
N LEU A 38 -8.59 2.77 3.74
CA LEU A 38 -9.11 3.39 4.94
C LEU A 38 -8.02 4.10 5.76
N ALA A 39 -6.74 3.85 5.46
CA ALA A 39 -5.63 4.49 6.14
C ALA A 39 -5.30 5.84 5.48
N THR A 40 -4.75 6.75 6.29
CA THR A 40 -4.19 8.00 5.76
C THR A 40 -3.04 7.73 4.80
N ARG A 41 -2.76 8.70 3.93
CA ARG A 41 -1.62 8.66 3.01
C ARG A 41 -0.32 8.30 3.73
N GLU A 42 -0.06 8.94 4.87
CA GLU A 42 1.15 8.75 5.66
C GLU A 42 1.19 7.34 6.27
N GLY A 43 0.06 6.79 6.71
CA GLY A 43 -0.04 5.42 7.18
C GLY A 43 0.27 4.41 6.07
N GLN A 44 -0.24 4.64 4.86
CA GLN A 44 0.05 3.80 3.70
C GLN A 44 1.53 3.86 3.31
N ILE A 45 2.15 5.04 3.31
CA ILE A 45 3.59 5.21 3.04
C ILE A 45 4.44 4.52 4.10
N ALA A 46 4.09 4.63 5.38
CA ALA A 46 4.84 3.97 6.46
C ALA A 46 4.85 2.45 6.30
N ILE A 47 3.69 1.85 5.97
CA ILE A 47 3.61 0.41 5.68
C ILE A 47 4.31 0.06 4.37
N ALA A 48 4.33 0.98 3.41
CA ALA A 48 5.07 0.77 2.18
C ALA A 48 6.59 0.66 2.46
N GLU A 49 7.16 1.56 3.25
CA GLU A 49 8.57 1.47 3.62
C GLU A 49 8.89 0.19 4.40
N VAL A 50 7.99 -0.26 5.29
CA VAL A 50 8.15 -1.56 5.99
C VAL A 50 8.13 -2.73 5.02
N THR A 51 7.20 -2.73 4.07
CA THR A 51 7.08 -3.79 3.05
C THR A 51 8.32 -3.83 2.16
N ARG A 52 8.80 -2.65 1.73
CA ARG A 52 10.02 -2.47 0.94
C ARG A 52 11.25 -2.99 1.68
N ALA A 53 11.40 -2.66 2.96
CA ALA A 53 12.52 -3.13 3.78
C ALA A 53 12.53 -4.65 3.97
N ARG A 54 11.34 -5.28 3.99
CA ARG A 54 11.21 -6.73 4.22
C ARG A 54 11.33 -7.58 2.96
N GLN A 55 10.77 -7.14 1.84
CA GLN A 55 10.61 -7.98 0.64
C GLN A 55 11.27 -7.38 -0.61
N GLY A 56 11.81 -6.16 -0.52
CA GLY A 56 12.25 -5.40 -1.69
C GLY A 56 11.07 -5.00 -2.60
N TRP A 57 11.36 -4.28 -3.68
CA TRP A 57 10.34 -3.86 -4.65
C TRP A 57 9.71 -5.02 -5.44
N GLY A 58 10.23 -6.24 -5.32
CA GLY A 58 9.70 -7.44 -5.98
C GLY A 58 8.31 -7.87 -5.50
N ALA A 59 7.88 -7.41 -4.31
CA ALA A 59 6.55 -7.67 -3.78
C ALA A 59 5.43 -6.80 -4.40
N TRP A 60 5.79 -5.74 -5.12
CA TRP A 60 4.84 -4.90 -5.85
C TRP A 60 5.08 -4.96 -7.36
N PRO A 61 4.56 -5.99 -8.05
CA PRO A 61 4.66 -6.05 -9.51
C PRO A 61 3.90 -4.90 -10.21
N THR A 62 3.00 -4.19 -9.54
CA THR A 62 2.03 -3.28 -10.18
C THR A 62 2.11 -1.80 -9.77
N CYS A 63 2.96 -1.36 -8.83
CA CYS A 63 2.99 0.07 -8.45
C CYS A 63 4.32 0.64 -7.93
N SER A 64 5.48 0.10 -8.32
CA SER A 64 6.77 0.80 -8.16
C SER A 64 6.84 2.11 -8.96
N GLY A 65 5.98 2.27 -9.98
CA GLY A 65 6.00 3.42 -10.89
C GLY A 65 5.30 4.70 -10.39
N ARG A 66 4.77 4.76 -9.17
CA ARG A 66 4.01 5.96 -8.71
C ARG A 66 4.34 6.47 -7.30
N ILE A 67 5.03 5.68 -6.49
CA ILE A 67 5.80 6.23 -5.37
C ILE A 67 7.11 6.66 -6.02
N GLY A 68 7.47 7.94 -5.95
CA GLY A 68 8.67 8.49 -6.60
C GLY A 68 9.98 7.91 -6.05
N ALA A 69 10.20 6.62 -6.25
CA ALA A 69 11.47 5.94 -6.15
C ALA A 69 12.22 6.28 -7.45
N SER A 70 12.81 7.47 -7.47
CA SER A 70 13.94 7.78 -8.36
C SER A 70 15.19 7.13 -7.80
#